data_AF-A0A3M8FC71-F1
#
_entry.id   AF-A0A3M8FC71-F1
#
_cell.length_a   1.000
_cell.length_b   1.000
_cell.length_c   1.000
_cell.angle_alpha   90.00
_cell.angle_beta   90.00
_cell.angle_gamma   90.00
#
_symmetry.space_group_name_H-M   'P 1'
#
loop_
_entity.id
_entity.type
_entity.pdbx_description
1 polymer ?
#
loop_
_entity_poly.entity_id
_entity_poly.type
_entity_poly.pdbx_seq_one_letter_code
_entity_poly.pdbx_strand_id
1 'polypeptide(L)'
;MDRFEAERAEWFTSTYGVVADVLDMIAPDVAAFVPDDLGPRRLVAATALARLAQMDAECQESGLVADFLERLSGGMSYEGQRPLPAVLDLWTALRRPTISLLHSWWREPLAEGLLAFWAERRAESVGWARVHAELRERWSVDTDGIWRRGLMPPEGERDGWVGFLETLDAEAGDPGAAHLVRMFLTRLDGFADEAETFAAERADDLARAPHLDHIHRMRCLAESVGAVAEANRAALDGPGLSRDDVELRATLTDISRVADHYLTWVAKTFVPELTPLERALLDLGGADAQRADDYLQAYARVCCVPEAGAPDTPLFGEEEFAGLKAHERPDLSAPRWMAQGASRIRGSQRGLAWDVGSQPWWIHPVEAGLPSAAALRFKEDGAVRMGCRSLDEAHDFLVGFPAGHPDERTLVMRFQYADDEPLAMCHLLALSRAGRARLVFLTPAHDGGWRVLRMVSVPVQGELRAAMRRKAVAELDRMTGGDPGGLAALLEADMASAATGDAEPREAATEDSAAETIDGALFSPPDTLF
;
A
#
# COMPACT_ATOMS: atom_id res chain seq x y z
N MET A 1 5.63 -31.17 -9.91
CA MET A 1 5.57 -29.79 -9.36
C MET A 1 5.65 -28.88 -10.55
N ASP A 2 4.61 -28.07 -10.76
CA ASP A 2 4.56 -27.06 -11.82
C ASP A 2 5.77 -26.10 -11.68
N ARG A 3 6.30 -25.61 -12.80
CA ARG A 3 7.43 -24.68 -12.85
C ARG A 3 7.12 -23.42 -12.03
N PHE A 4 5.89 -22.92 -12.09
CA PHE A 4 5.43 -21.79 -11.30
C PHE A 4 5.62 -22.03 -9.80
N GLU A 5 5.11 -23.14 -9.28
CA GLU A 5 5.21 -23.48 -7.85
C GLU A 5 6.66 -23.67 -7.40
N ALA A 6 7.53 -24.17 -8.29
CA ALA A 6 8.96 -24.30 -8.01
C ALA A 6 9.63 -22.92 -7.84
N GLU A 7 9.43 -22.03 -8.82
CA GLU A 7 10.00 -20.67 -8.82
C GLU A 7 9.42 -19.82 -7.69
N ARG A 8 8.13 -19.97 -7.38
CA ARG A 8 7.45 -19.36 -6.23
C ARG A 8 8.09 -19.79 -4.91
N ALA A 9 8.27 -21.11 -4.71
CA ALA A 9 8.86 -21.64 -3.48
C ALA A 9 10.31 -21.21 -3.27
N GLU A 10 11.12 -21.19 -4.33
CA GLU A 10 12.51 -20.72 -4.31
C GLU A 10 12.57 -19.22 -3.96
N TRP A 11 11.71 -18.42 -4.60
CA TRP A 11 11.64 -16.98 -4.35
C TRP A 11 11.27 -16.64 -2.90
N PHE A 12 10.21 -17.27 -2.36
CA PHE A 12 9.86 -17.09 -0.95
C PHE A 12 11.01 -17.53 -0.03
N THR A 13 11.72 -18.61 -0.38
CA THR A 13 12.88 -19.10 0.38
C THR A 13 14.03 -18.12 0.45
N SER A 14 14.38 -17.51 -0.68
CA SER A 14 15.37 -16.44 -0.73
C SER A 14 14.89 -15.23 0.09
N THR A 15 13.63 -14.82 -0.10
CA THR A 15 13.04 -13.64 0.54
C THR A 15 12.98 -13.76 2.06
N TYR A 16 12.43 -14.86 2.60
CA TYR A 16 12.38 -15.05 4.05
C TYR A 16 13.78 -15.23 4.64
N GLY A 17 14.74 -15.79 3.90
CA GLY A 17 16.13 -15.91 4.34
C GLY A 17 16.74 -14.54 4.63
N VAL A 18 16.62 -13.61 3.68
CA VAL A 18 17.13 -12.23 3.83
C VAL A 18 16.43 -11.49 4.97
N VAL A 19 15.10 -11.62 5.10
CA VAL A 19 14.33 -10.95 6.16
C VAL A 19 14.68 -11.52 7.55
N ALA A 20 14.88 -12.84 7.66
CA ALA A 20 15.28 -13.47 8.91
C ALA A 20 16.68 -13.03 9.36
N ASP A 21 17.64 -12.96 8.44
CA ASP A 21 19.00 -12.49 8.75
C ASP A 21 19.00 -11.02 9.23
N VAL A 22 18.06 -10.20 8.74
CA VAL A 22 17.86 -8.83 9.26
C VAL A 22 17.39 -8.84 10.71
N LEU A 23 16.45 -9.73 11.10
CA LEU A 23 15.98 -9.81 12.49
C LEU A 23 17.14 -10.11 13.45
N ASP A 24 17.96 -11.11 13.11
CA ASP A 24 19.13 -11.51 13.90
C ASP A 24 20.14 -10.36 14.05
N MET A 25 20.26 -9.52 13.02
CA MET A 25 21.17 -8.37 13.02
C MET A 25 20.65 -7.19 13.84
N ILE A 26 19.37 -6.83 13.69
CA ILE A 26 18.83 -5.57 14.25
C ILE A 26 18.17 -5.74 15.61
N ALA A 27 17.72 -6.94 15.95
CA ALA A 27 17.00 -7.22 17.20
C ALA A 27 17.23 -8.68 17.67
N PRO A 28 18.47 -9.02 18.09
CA PRO A 28 18.80 -10.38 18.53
C PRO A 28 17.95 -10.84 19.72
N ASP A 29 17.56 -9.92 20.60
CA ASP A 29 16.68 -10.23 21.73
C ASP A 29 15.29 -10.65 21.26
N VAL A 30 14.76 -10.05 20.19
CA VAL A 30 13.50 -10.49 19.57
C VAL A 30 13.68 -11.82 18.83
N ALA A 31 14.82 -12.03 18.16
CA ALA A 31 15.13 -13.31 17.51
C ALA A 31 15.16 -14.49 18.48
N ALA A 32 15.51 -14.26 19.75
CA ALA A 32 15.46 -15.28 20.80
C ALA A 32 14.04 -15.76 21.13
N PHE A 33 12.99 -14.94 20.87
CA PHE A 33 11.59 -15.33 21.06
C PHE A 33 11.02 -16.17 19.91
N VAL A 34 11.75 -16.31 18.79
CA VAL A 34 11.31 -17.11 17.65
C VAL A 34 11.30 -18.60 18.04
N PRO A 35 10.14 -19.27 18.02
CA PRO A 35 10.03 -20.64 18.46
C PRO A 35 10.47 -21.63 17.36
N ASP A 36 10.87 -22.83 17.79
CA ASP A 36 11.27 -23.92 16.89
C ASP A 36 10.10 -24.89 16.56
N ASP A 37 8.94 -24.74 17.21
CA ASP A 37 7.80 -25.66 17.07
C ASP A 37 6.81 -25.28 15.96
N LEU A 38 6.91 -24.08 15.39
CA LEU A 38 6.02 -23.54 14.35
C LEU A 38 6.50 -23.81 12.91
N GLY A 39 7.53 -24.63 12.70
CA GLY A 39 8.07 -24.96 11.38
C GLY A 39 9.48 -24.41 11.17
N PRO A 40 9.92 -24.17 9.92
CA PRO A 40 11.26 -23.70 9.63
C PRO A 40 11.55 -22.37 10.36
N ARG A 41 12.54 -22.37 11.28
CA ARG A 41 12.86 -21.23 12.15
C ARG A 41 13.06 -19.92 11.39
N ARG A 42 13.76 -19.95 10.25
CA ARG A 42 13.97 -18.77 9.39
C ARG A 42 12.68 -18.19 8.82
N LEU A 43 11.73 -19.05 8.40
CA LEU A 43 10.43 -18.58 7.93
C LEU A 43 9.64 -17.94 9.08
N VAL A 44 9.63 -18.56 10.26
CA VAL A 44 8.95 -18.01 11.45
C VAL A 44 9.58 -16.67 11.88
N ALA A 45 10.91 -16.56 11.86
CA ALA A 45 11.64 -15.33 12.15
C ALA A 45 11.28 -14.21 11.17
N ALA A 46 11.29 -14.50 9.87
CA ALA A 46 10.93 -13.53 8.84
C ALA A 46 9.47 -13.06 8.97
N THR A 47 8.54 -14.00 9.17
CA THR A 47 7.12 -13.68 9.38
C THR A 47 6.93 -12.85 10.65
N ALA A 48 7.64 -13.17 11.74
CA ALA A 48 7.61 -12.38 12.97
C ALA A 48 8.12 -10.96 12.77
N LEU A 49 9.28 -10.77 12.12
CA LEU A 49 9.81 -9.44 11.83
C LEU A 49 8.84 -8.62 10.96
N ALA A 50 8.31 -9.23 9.89
CA ALA A 50 7.37 -8.55 9.01
C ALA A 50 6.10 -8.13 9.75
N ARG A 51 5.54 -9.01 10.61
CA ARG A 51 4.37 -8.70 11.46
C ARG A 51 4.68 -7.59 12.46
N LEU A 52 5.83 -7.62 13.13
CA LEU A 52 6.24 -6.56 14.05
C LEU A 52 6.43 -5.21 13.33
N ALA A 53 6.95 -5.23 12.11
CA ALA A 53 7.06 -4.04 11.27
C ALA A 53 5.70 -3.52 10.81
N GLN A 54 4.76 -4.41 10.44
CA GLN A 54 3.37 -4.06 10.15
C GLN A 54 2.71 -3.42 11.38
N MET A 55 2.89 -3.99 12.57
CA MET A 55 2.34 -3.46 13.82
C MET A 55 2.87 -2.06 14.15
N ASP A 56 4.14 -1.75 13.83
CA ASP A 56 4.67 -0.38 13.90
C ASP A 56 3.96 0.56 12.91
N ALA A 57 3.76 0.13 11.67
CA ALA A 57 3.05 0.93 10.65
C ALA A 57 1.56 1.16 11.01
N GLU A 58 0.96 0.21 11.72
CA GLU A 58 -0.39 0.30 12.28
C GLU A 58 -0.46 1.13 13.58
N CYS A 59 0.68 1.58 14.12
CA CYS A 59 0.76 2.25 15.42
C CYS A 59 0.13 1.43 16.55
N GLN A 60 0.34 0.10 16.53
CA GLN A 60 -0.13 -0.79 17.58
C GLN A 60 0.55 -0.47 18.92
N GLU A 61 -0.11 -0.80 20.02
CA GLU A 61 0.45 -0.58 21.35
C GLU A 61 1.62 -1.52 21.61
N SER A 62 2.71 -0.97 22.13
CA SER A 62 3.91 -1.75 22.48
C SER A 62 3.61 -2.90 23.45
N GLY A 63 2.65 -2.73 24.36
CA GLY A 63 2.14 -3.80 25.24
C GLY A 63 1.48 -4.95 24.47
N LEU A 64 0.57 -4.65 23.52
CA LEU A 64 -0.06 -5.66 22.66
C LEU A 64 0.97 -6.40 21.79
N VAL A 65 2.02 -5.71 21.38
CA VAL A 65 3.11 -6.26 20.57
C VAL A 65 4.04 -7.13 21.41
N ALA A 66 4.31 -6.75 22.66
CA ALA A 66 4.99 -7.59 23.63
C ALA A 66 4.16 -8.86 23.94
N ASP A 67 2.86 -8.72 24.14
CA ASP A 67 1.92 -9.85 24.33
C ASP A 67 1.87 -10.75 23.08
N PHE A 68 2.07 -10.19 21.88
CA PHE A 68 2.23 -10.97 20.65
C PHE A 68 3.52 -11.80 20.67
N LEU A 69 4.66 -11.23 21.07
CA LEU A 69 5.93 -11.98 21.18
C LEU A 69 5.87 -13.09 22.23
N GLU A 70 5.25 -12.82 23.38
CA GLU A 70 5.02 -13.83 24.41
C GLU A 70 4.18 -15.00 23.88
N ARG A 71 3.01 -14.68 23.27
CA ARG A 71 2.18 -15.68 22.61
C ARG A 71 2.91 -16.44 21.52
N LEU A 72 3.70 -15.75 20.69
CA LEU A 72 4.49 -16.38 19.63
C LEU A 72 5.48 -17.38 20.19
N SER A 73 6.11 -17.10 21.34
CA SER A 73 7.04 -18.02 22.02
C SER A 73 6.35 -19.18 22.75
N GLY A 74 5.03 -19.09 22.98
CA GLY A 74 4.23 -20.12 23.64
C GLY A 74 4.14 -20.00 25.16
N GLY A 75 4.68 -18.94 25.74
CA GLY A 75 4.53 -18.61 27.15
C GLY A 75 3.57 -17.45 27.35
N MET A 76 2.50 -17.65 28.12
CA MET A 76 1.79 -16.54 28.78
C MET A 76 2.40 -16.41 30.16
N SER A 77 3.46 -15.62 30.31
CA SER A 77 4.04 -15.43 31.64
C SER A 77 3.23 -14.36 32.36
N TYR A 78 2.47 -14.75 33.39
CA TYR A 78 1.85 -13.77 34.29
C TYR A 78 2.90 -13.09 35.22
N GLU A 79 4.15 -13.55 35.20
CA GLU A 79 5.22 -13.15 36.13
C GLU A 79 6.52 -12.64 35.46
N GLY A 80 6.63 -12.65 34.13
CA GLY A 80 7.84 -12.24 33.40
C GLY A 80 7.86 -10.76 33.02
N GLN A 81 9.05 -10.20 32.91
CA GLN A 81 9.25 -8.90 32.26
C GLN A 81 8.84 -9.06 30.79
N ARG A 82 7.71 -8.45 30.42
CA ARG A 82 7.28 -8.29 29.02
C ARG A 82 8.48 -7.86 28.16
N PRO A 83 8.66 -8.37 26.93
CA PRO A 83 9.77 -7.99 26.03
C PRO A 83 9.61 -6.58 25.45
N LEU A 84 9.04 -5.66 26.22
CA LEU A 84 8.79 -4.28 25.84
C LEU A 84 10.08 -3.55 25.43
N PRO A 85 11.22 -3.65 26.15
CA PRO A 85 12.46 -3.03 25.69
C PRO A 85 12.92 -3.54 24.32
N ALA A 86 12.85 -4.86 24.10
CA ALA A 86 13.24 -5.47 22.82
C ALA A 86 12.34 -5.03 21.66
N VAL A 87 11.04 -4.86 21.89
CA VAL A 87 10.09 -4.30 20.90
C VAL A 87 10.46 -2.85 20.54
N LEU A 88 10.72 -2.02 21.55
CA LEU A 88 11.07 -0.61 21.33
C LEU A 88 12.41 -0.45 20.59
N ASP A 89 13.40 -1.29 20.92
CA ASP A 89 14.70 -1.31 20.24
C ASP A 89 14.55 -1.75 18.78
N LEU A 90 13.76 -2.80 18.51
CA LEU A 90 13.46 -3.23 17.14
C LEU A 90 12.80 -2.11 16.32
N TRP A 91 11.76 -1.47 16.87
CA TRP A 91 11.07 -0.39 16.17
C TRP A 91 11.94 0.83 15.93
N THR A 92 12.84 1.13 16.85
CA THR A 92 13.90 2.13 16.64
C THR A 92 14.81 1.73 15.48
N ALA A 93 15.23 0.47 15.43
CA ALA A 93 16.11 -0.03 14.38
C ALA A 93 15.44 -0.04 12.99
N LEU A 94 14.14 -0.39 12.90
CA LEU A 94 13.35 -0.41 11.66
C LEU A 94 13.18 0.95 10.97
N ARG A 95 13.55 2.04 11.66
CA ARG A 95 13.49 3.42 11.12
C ARG A 95 14.78 3.85 10.44
N ARG A 96 15.86 3.10 10.66
CA ARG A 96 17.08 3.24 9.87
C ARG A 96 16.88 2.53 8.53
N PRO A 97 17.62 2.92 7.47
CA PRO A 97 17.55 2.21 6.20
C PRO A 97 17.81 0.71 6.40
N THR A 98 16.81 -0.11 6.10
CA THR A 98 16.87 -1.59 6.12
C THR A 98 16.86 -2.13 4.69
N ILE A 99 16.55 -3.42 4.51
CA ILE A 99 16.19 -3.96 3.21
C ILE A 99 14.90 -3.29 2.68
N SER A 100 14.80 -3.17 1.36
CA SER A 100 13.68 -2.47 0.70
C SER A 100 12.31 -3.06 1.04
N LEU A 101 12.23 -4.37 1.32
CA LEU A 101 10.98 -5.05 1.69
C LEU A 101 10.43 -4.64 3.06
N LEU A 102 11.24 -4.00 3.91
CA LEU A 102 10.80 -3.48 5.21
C LEU A 102 10.45 -1.99 5.17
N HIS A 103 10.50 -1.36 3.99
CA HIS A 103 9.93 -0.03 3.81
C HIS A 103 8.44 -0.05 4.13
N SER A 104 7.95 1.03 4.71
CA SER A 104 6.57 1.22 5.19
C SER A 104 5.48 0.64 4.27
N TRP A 105 5.56 0.91 2.97
CA TRP A 105 4.58 0.48 1.96
C TRP A 105 4.62 -1.02 1.64
N TRP A 106 5.69 -1.72 2.01
CA TRP A 106 5.84 -3.17 1.87
C TRP A 106 5.50 -3.94 3.13
N ARG A 107 5.44 -3.29 4.30
CA ARG A 107 5.32 -3.99 5.59
C ARG A 107 4.03 -4.81 5.70
N GLU A 108 2.89 -4.25 5.33
CA GLU A 108 1.61 -4.99 5.33
C GLU A 108 1.60 -6.12 4.28
N PRO A 109 1.88 -5.87 2.98
CA PRO A 109 1.96 -6.95 1.99
C PRO A 109 2.95 -8.05 2.37
N LEU A 110 4.14 -7.70 2.88
CA LEU A 110 5.18 -8.64 3.30
C LEU A 110 4.71 -9.49 4.48
N ALA A 111 4.14 -8.87 5.52
CA ALA A 111 3.67 -9.58 6.70
C ALA A 111 2.55 -10.57 6.35
N GLU A 112 1.57 -10.12 5.57
CA GLU A 112 0.45 -10.95 5.15
C GLU A 112 0.90 -12.06 4.16
N GLY A 113 1.82 -11.75 3.24
CA GLY A 113 2.37 -12.72 2.30
C GLY A 113 3.22 -13.81 2.96
N LEU A 114 4.12 -13.45 3.88
CA LEU A 114 4.92 -14.41 4.63
C LEU A 114 4.06 -15.23 5.61
N LEU A 115 3.01 -14.65 6.17
CA LEU A 115 2.06 -15.37 7.01
C LEU A 115 1.24 -16.39 6.21
N ALA A 116 0.78 -16.00 5.01
CA ALA A 116 0.10 -16.93 4.09
C ALA A 116 1.02 -18.07 3.66
N PHE A 117 2.25 -17.76 3.25
CA PHE A 117 3.23 -18.78 2.88
C PHE A 117 3.59 -19.70 4.05
N TRP A 118 3.74 -19.16 5.27
CA TRP A 118 3.90 -19.96 6.48
C TRP A 118 2.70 -20.89 6.72
N ALA A 119 1.47 -20.38 6.60
CA ALA A 119 0.26 -21.16 6.82
C ALA A 119 0.14 -22.32 5.83
N GLU A 120 0.42 -22.09 4.54
CA GLU A 120 0.45 -23.13 3.50
C GLU A 120 1.47 -24.23 3.85
N ARG A 121 2.72 -23.86 4.14
CA ARG A 121 3.79 -24.82 4.49
C ARG A 121 3.53 -25.55 5.80
N ARG A 122 2.96 -24.87 6.78
CA ARG A 122 2.59 -25.47 8.05
C ARG A 122 1.43 -26.45 7.87
N ALA A 123 0.46 -26.15 7.02
CA ALA A 123 -0.68 -27.02 6.72
C ALA A 123 -0.24 -28.34 6.07
N GLU A 124 0.80 -28.35 5.23
CA GLU A 124 1.39 -29.58 4.68
C GLU A 124 1.88 -30.54 5.78
N SER A 125 2.31 -30.01 6.93
CA SER A 125 2.89 -30.78 8.03
C SER A 125 1.89 -31.19 9.11
N VAL A 126 0.94 -30.30 9.45
CA VAL A 126 0.04 -30.49 10.61
C VAL A 126 -1.45 -30.33 10.28
N GLY A 127 -1.78 -30.04 9.02
CA GLY A 127 -3.15 -29.80 8.55
C GLY A 127 -3.71 -28.42 8.92
N TRP A 128 -4.67 -27.95 8.14
CA TRP A 128 -5.29 -26.62 8.30
C TRP A 128 -5.96 -26.38 9.64
N ALA A 129 -6.57 -27.43 10.24
CA ALA A 129 -7.21 -27.30 11.55
C ALA A 129 -6.21 -26.87 12.65
N ARG A 130 -4.98 -27.41 12.62
CA ARG A 130 -3.93 -27.02 13.55
C ARG A 130 -3.39 -25.62 13.22
N VAL A 131 -3.19 -25.32 11.94
CA VAL A 131 -2.77 -23.98 11.48
C VAL A 131 -3.74 -22.90 11.95
N HIS A 132 -5.05 -23.10 11.83
CA HIS A 132 -6.05 -22.13 12.29
C HIS A 132 -6.03 -21.93 13.80
N ALA A 133 -5.73 -22.97 14.58
CA ALA A 133 -5.51 -22.83 16.02
C ALA A 133 -4.25 -21.99 16.29
N GLU A 134 -3.13 -22.31 15.62
CA GLU A 134 -1.87 -21.58 15.76
C GLU A 134 -1.97 -20.13 15.28
N LEU A 135 -2.76 -19.83 14.25
CA LEU A 135 -3.03 -18.46 13.79
C LEU A 135 -3.70 -17.62 14.89
N ARG A 136 -4.67 -18.19 15.60
CA ARG A 136 -5.36 -17.51 16.71
C ARG A 136 -4.48 -17.41 17.96
N GLU A 137 -3.88 -18.53 18.36
CA GLU A 137 -3.17 -18.67 19.63
C GLU A 137 -1.78 -18.01 19.60
N ARG A 138 -1.06 -18.13 18.48
CA ARG A 138 0.36 -17.73 18.36
C ARG A 138 0.55 -16.49 17.51
N TRP A 139 -0.18 -16.37 16.40
CA TRP A 139 -0.03 -15.23 15.47
C TRP A 139 -0.99 -14.07 15.73
N SER A 140 -1.88 -14.21 16.73
CA SER A 140 -2.88 -13.21 17.12
C SER A 140 -3.78 -12.76 15.95
N VAL A 141 -4.13 -13.69 15.07
CA VAL A 141 -5.05 -13.45 13.96
C VAL A 141 -6.45 -13.86 14.40
N ASP A 142 -7.39 -12.93 14.33
CA ASP A 142 -8.79 -13.19 14.65
C ASP A 142 -9.48 -14.02 13.55
N THR A 143 -10.66 -14.57 13.87
CA THR A 143 -11.41 -15.41 12.92
C THR A 143 -11.75 -14.66 11.64
N ASP A 144 -12.21 -13.41 11.74
CA ASP A 144 -12.51 -12.57 10.59
C ASP A 144 -11.26 -12.28 9.76
N GLY A 145 -10.12 -12.10 10.42
CA GLY A 145 -8.83 -11.95 9.79
C GLY A 145 -8.42 -13.17 8.98
N ILE A 146 -8.61 -14.38 9.50
CA ILE A 146 -8.32 -15.63 8.76
C ILE A 146 -9.13 -15.67 7.46
N TRP A 147 -10.43 -15.36 7.53
CA TRP A 147 -11.33 -15.37 6.37
C TRP A 147 -10.98 -14.28 5.35
N ARG A 148 -10.87 -13.02 5.80
CA ARG A 148 -10.58 -11.87 4.91
C ARG A 148 -9.23 -11.99 4.20
N ARG A 149 -8.27 -12.69 4.83
CA ARG A 149 -6.91 -12.88 4.30
C ARG A 149 -6.77 -14.10 3.39
N GLY A 150 -7.84 -14.87 3.20
CA GLY A 150 -7.78 -16.11 2.41
C GLY A 150 -6.88 -17.17 3.05
N LEU A 151 -6.67 -17.13 4.37
CA LEU A 151 -5.86 -18.11 5.12
C LEU A 151 -6.67 -19.38 5.42
N MET A 152 -7.41 -19.84 4.43
CA MET A 152 -8.30 -21.01 4.50
C MET A 152 -7.79 -22.10 3.54
N PRO A 153 -8.10 -23.38 3.80
CA PRO A 153 -7.91 -24.41 2.80
C PRO A 153 -8.57 -23.99 1.48
N PRO A 154 -7.92 -24.21 0.33
CA PRO A 154 -8.57 -23.97 -0.96
C PRO A 154 -9.85 -24.81 -1.05
N GLU A 155 -10.92 -24.23 -1.57
CA GLU A 155 -12.24 -24.90 -1.68
C GLU A 155 -12.26 -26.02 -2.73
N GLY A 156 -11.17 -26.19 -3.50
CA GLY A 156 -10.99 -27.21 -4.51
C GLY A 156 -9.52 -27.47 -4.84
N GLU A 157 -9.26 -28.34 -5.81
CA GLU A 157 -7.93 -28.49 -6.41
C GLU A 157 -7.60 -27.17 -7.12
N ARG A 158 -6.47 -26.53 -6.80
CA ARG A 158 -6.06 -25.30 -7.49
C ARG A 158 -5.82 -25.63 -8.94
N ASP A 159 -6.46 -24.89 -9.84
CA ASP A 159 -6.07 -24.92 -11.25
C ASP A 159 -4.62 -24.43 -11.30
N GLY A 160 -3.71 -25.31 -11.76
CA GLY A 160 -2.30 -24.97 -11.89
C GLY A 160 -2.11 -23.74 -12.78
N TRP A 161 -0.93 -23.10 -12.69
CA TRP A 161 -0.64 -22.01 -13.61
C TRP A 161 -0.56 -22.54 -15.05
N VAL A 162 -1.22 -21.84 -15.97
CA VAL A 162 -1.17 -22.13 -17.41
C VAL A 162 -0.86 -20.84 -18.14
N GLY A 163 0.13 -20.86 -19.04
CA GLY A 163 0.50 -19.71 -19.84
C GLY A 163 -0.48 -19.45 -21.00
N PHE A 164 -0.38 -18.26 -21.61
CA PHE A 164 -1.26 -17.86 -22.69
C PHE A 164 -1.16 -18.79 -23.92
N LEU A 165 0.07 -19.20 -24.28
CA LEU A 165 0.27 -20.05 -25.46
C LEU A 165 -0.28 -21.46 -25.24
N GLU A 166 -0.15 -22.01 -24.02
CA GLU A 166 -0.74 -23.29 -23.64
C GLU A 166 -2.28 -23.21 -23.64
N THR A 167 -2.84 -22.09 -23.15
CA THR A 167 -4.29 -21.83 -23.19
C THR A 167 -4.78 -21.76 -24.64
N LEU A 168 -4.03 -21.10 -25.51
CA LEU A 168 -4.34 -21.00 -26.94
C LEU A 168 -4.29 -22.37 -27.64
N ASP A 169 -3.29 -23.20 -27.36
CA ASP A 169 -3.22 -24.57 -27.91
C ASP A 169 -4.38 -25.45 -27.42
N ALA A 170 -4.89 -25.23 -26.21
CA ALA A 170 -5.94 -26.05 -25.59
C ALA A 170 -7.37 -25.62 -25.96
N GLU A 171 -7.62 -24.31 -26.08
CA GLU A 171 -8.97 -23.75 -26.18
C GLU A 171 -9.34 -23.21 -27.56
N ALA A 172 -8.38 -23.03 -28.47
CA ALA A 172 -8.69 -22.62 -29.83
C ALA A 172 -9.49 -23.72 -30.56
N GLY A 173 -10.62 -23.34 -31.14
CA GLY A 173 -11.39 -24.20 -32.04
C GLY A 173 -10.73 -24.38 -33.40
N ASP A 174 -9.88 -23.43 -33.83
CA ASP A 174 -9.04 -23.54 -35.02
C ASP A 174 -7.60 -23.98 -34.67
N PRO A 175 -7.14 -25.16 -35.14
CA PRO A 175 -5.74 -25.58 -34.98
C PRO A 175 -4.71 -24.61 -35.59
N GLY A 176 -5.14 -23.76 -36.53
CA GLY A 176 -4.32 -22.71 -37.14
C GLY A 176 -4.06 -21.51 -36.23
N ALA A 177 -4.83 -21.30 -35.16
CA ALA A 177 -4.74 -20.12 -34.29
C ALA A 177 -3.38 -20.03 -33.59
N ALA A 178 -2.94 -21.10 -32.93
CA ALA A 178 -1.64 -21.14 -32.27
C ALA A 178 -0.48 -21.04 -33.27
N HIS A 179 -0.63 -21.60 -34.47
CA HIS A 179 0.36 -21.45 -35.53
C HIS A 179 0.46 -19.99 -36.01
N LEU A 180 -0.66 -19.30 -36.17
CA LEU A 180 -0.71 -17.91 -36.58
C LEU A 180 -0.10 -16.97 -35.53
N VAL A 181 -0.35 -17.19 -34.25
CA VAL A 181 0.30 -16.42 -33.17
C VAL A 181 1.80 -16.68 -33.12
N ARG A 182 2.25 -17.93 -33.28
CA ARG A 182 3.68 -18.26 -33.40
C ARG A 182 4.31 -17.60 -34.65
N MET A 183 3.56 -17.49 -35.74
CA MET A 183 3.97 -16.76 -36.94
C MET A 183 4.11 -15.25 -36.67
N PHE A 184 3.17 -14.62 -35.95
CA PHE A 184 3.29 -13.23 -35.54
C PHE A 184 4.57 -12.99 -34.74
N LEU A 185 4.84 -13.85 -33.76
CA LEU A 185 6.04 -13.75 -32.91
C LEU A 185 7.35 -13.97 -33.67
N THR A 186 7.35 -14.73 -34.77
CA THR A 186 8.60 -15.10 -35.47
C THR A 186 8.83 -14.39 -36.79
N ARG A 187 7.80 -13.79 -37.38
CA ARG A 187 7.85 -13.24 -38.75
C ARG A 187 7.35 -11.80 -38.89
N LEU A 188 6.63 -11.25 -37.92
CA LEU A 188 6.36 -9.83 -37.92
C LEU A 188 7.57 -9.13 -37.30
N ASP A 189 8.35 -8.45 -38.15
CA ASP A 189 9.48 -7.65 -37.71
C ASP A 189 9.03 -6.67 -36.63
N GLY A 190 9.73 -6.70 -35.49
CA GLY A 190 9.47 -5.83 -34.36
C GLY A 190 8.32 -6.25 -33.44
N PHE A 191 7.44 -7.19 -33.79
CA PHE A 191 6.30 -7.54 -32.92
C PHE A 191 6.73 -8.25 -31.64
N ALA A 192 7.65 -9.21 -31.75
CA ALA A 192 8.23 -9.85 -30.57
C ALA A 192 9.01 -8.83 -29.72
N ASP A 193 9.77 -7.95 -30.37
CA ASP A 193 10.53 -6.90 -29.69
C ASP A 193 9.60 -5.88 -29.01
N GLU A 194 8.44 -5.56 -29.59
CA GLU A 194 7.42 -4.67 -28.99
C GLU A 194 6.74 -5.34 -27.79
N ALA A 195 6.35 -6.61 -27.92
CA ALA A 195 5.78 -7.38 -26.81
C ALA A 195 6.79 -7.56 -25.67
N GLU A 196 8.06 -7.83 -26.00
CA GLU A 196 9.15 -7.92 -25.03
C GLU A 196 9.52 -6.55 -24.45
N THR A 197 9.52 -5.47 -25.23
CA THR A 197 9.77 -4.09 -24.75
C THR A 197 8.68 -3.66 -23.79
N PHE A 198 7.41 -3.90 -24.14
CA PHE A 198 6.26 -3.61 -23.27
C PHE A 198 6.28 -4.41 -21.96
N ALA A 199 6.86 -5.61 -21.97
CA ALA A 199 7.10 -6.40 -20.76
C ALA A 199 8.39 -5.99 -20.01
N ALA A 200 9.43 -5.57 -20.72
CA ALA A 200 10.74 -5.21 -20.16
C ALA A 200 10.75 -3.82 -19.51
N GLU A 201 9.98 -2.87 -20.03
CA GLU A 201 9.73 -1.56 -19.40
C GLU A 201 9.11 -1.67 -18.00
N ARG A 202 8.65 -2.87 -17.61
CA ARG A 202 7.93 -3.18 -16.38
C ARG A 202 8.66 -4.16 -15.44
N ALA A 203 9.87 -4.59 -15.81
CA ALA A 203 10.51 -5.77 -15.26
C ALA A 203 11.52 -5.53 -14.11
N ASP A 204 12.01 -4.32 -13.86
CA ASP A 204 13.15 -4.14 -12.94
C ASP A 204 12.85 -4.54 -11.48
N ASP A 205 11.63 -4.29 -10.99
CA ASP A 205 11.21 -4.73 -9.65
C ASP A 205 10.69 -6.19 -9.64
N LEU A 206 10.06 -6.64 -10.73
CA LEU A 206 9.57 -8.02 -10.90
C LEU A 206 10.68 -9.03 -11.21
N ALA A 207 11.85 -8.59 -11.69
CA ALA A 207 13.01 -9.44 -11.99
C ALA A 207 13.51 -10.20 -10.75
N ARG A 208 13.18 -9.69 -9.55
CA ARG A 208 13.48 -10.36 -8.29
C ARG A 208 12.49 -11.48 -7.94
N ALA A 209 11.36 -11.60 -8.65
CA ALA A 209 10.31 -12.60 -8.48
C ALA A 209 9.99 -13.31 -9.82
N PRO A 210 10.80 -14.30 -10.24
CA PRO A 210 10.73 -14.89 -11.60
C PRO A 210 9.36 -15.45 -12.00
N HIS A 211 8.66 -16.07 -11.05
CA HIS A 211 7.31 -16.60 -11.26
C HIS A 211 6.29 -15.49 -11.61
N LEU A 212 6.45 -14.28 -11.06
CA LEU A 212 5.60 -13.13 -11.34
C LEU A 212 5.98 -12.43 -12.66
N ASP A 213 7.28 -12.36 -12.98
CA ASP A 213 7.76 -11.88 -14.28
C ASP A 213 7.16 -12.72 -15.42
N HIS A 214 7.12 -14.04 -15.24
CA HIS A 214 6.52 -14.92 -16.24
C HIS A 214 5.01 -14.65 -16.44
N ILE A 215 4.24 -14.49 -15.36
CA ILE A 215 2.81 -14.12 -15.42
C ILE A 215 2.64 -12.79 -16.16
N HIS A 216 3.45 -11.80 -15.80
CA HIS A 216 3.41 -10.48 -16.37
C HIS A 216 3.64 -10.50 -17.88
N ARG A 217 4.70 -11.19 -18.33
CA ARG A 217 5.01 -11.37 -19.76
C ARG A 217 3.87 -12.06 -20.51
N MET A 218 3.27 -13.11 -19.94
CA MET A 218 2.16 -13.81 -20.59
C MET A 218 0.89 -12.95 -20.67
N ARG A 219 0.64 -12.09 -19.67
CA ARG A 219 -0.46 -11.11 -19.72
C ARG A 219 -0.23 -10.08 -20.83
N CYS A 220 0.97 -9.48 -20.88
CA CYS A 220 1.36 -8.54 -21.93
C CYS A 220 1.26 -9.17 -23.33
N LEU A 221 1.73 -10.42 -23.47
CA LEU A 221 1.62 -11.15 -24.74
C LEU A 221 0.16 -11.33 -25.16
N ALA A 222 -0.72 -11.75 -24.24
CA ALA A 222 -2.14 -11.92 -24.53
C ALA A 222 -2.82 -10.59 -24.92
N GLU A 223 -2.49 -9.49 -24.23
CA GLU A 223 -2.97 -8.14 -24.57
C GLU A 223 -2.53 -7.73 -25.98
N SER A 224 -1.23 -7.84 -26.29
CA SER A 224 -0.68 -7.48 -27.62
C SER A 224 -1.26 -8.34 -28.74
N VAL A 225 -1.33 -9.66 -28.54
CA VAL A 225 -1.88 -10.60 -29.53
C VAL A 225 -3.37 -10.36 -29.74
N GLY A 226 -4.14 -10.17 -28.67
CA GLY A 226 -5.57 -9.87 -28.74
C GLY A 226 -5.85 -8.57 -29.51
N ALA A 227 -5.09 -7.51 -29.23
CA ALA A 227 -5.20 -6.22 -29.91
C ALA A 227 -4.84 -6.32 -31.41
N VAL A 228 -3.76 -7.02 -31.75
CA VAL A 228 -3.37 -7.24 -33.16
C VAL A 228 -4.40 -8.09 -33.90
N ALA A 229 -4.93 -9.13 -33.26
CA ALA A 229 -5.96 -9.98 -33.86
C ALA A 229 -7.24 -9.18 -34.14
N GLU A 230 -7.64 -8.32 -33.20
CA GLU A 230 -8.81 -7.45 -33.34
C GLU A 230 -8.63 -6.40 -34.46
N ALA A 231 -7.46 -5.76 -34.52
CA ALA A 231 -7.16 -4.78 -35.56
C ALA A 231 -7.16 -5.40 -36.97
N ASN A 232 -6.56 -6.59 -37.13
CA ASN A 232 -6.56 -7.31 -38.40
C ASN A 232 -7.96 -7.83 -38.76
N ARG A 233 -8.76 -8.23 -37.76
CA ARG A 233 -10.16 -8.63 -37.97
C ARG A 233 -11.01 -7.47 -38.51
N ALA A 234 -10.85 -6.27 -37.94
CA ALA A 234 -11.54 -5.06 -38.39
C ALA A 234 -11.15 -4.67 -39.82
N ALA A 235 -9.89 -4.92 -40.24
CA ALA A 235 -9.45 -4.69 -41.62
C ALA A 235 -10.14 -5.63 -42.63
N LEU A 236 -10.73 -6.74 -42.18
CA LEU A 236 -11.46 -7.72 -42.99
C LEU A 236 -12.99 -7.51 -42.99
N ASP A 237 -13.49 -6.34 -42.57
CA ASP A 237 -14.93 -6.02 -42.56
C ASP A 237 -15.48 -5.44 -43.89
N GLY A 238 -14.75 -5.61 -44.99
CA GLY A 238 -15.15 -5.11 -46.32
C GLY A 238 -16.10 -6.04 -47.11
N PRO A 239 -16.90 -5.50 -48.06
CA PRO A 239 -17.68 -6.32 -48.97
C PRO A 239 -16.78 -7.04 -50.00
N GLY A 240 -17.05 -8.33 -50.25
CA GLY A 240 -16.33 -9.11 -51.27
C GLY A 240 -15.21 -10.01 -50.76
N LEU A 241 -15.28 -10.46 -49.50
CA LEU A 241 -14.29 -11.36 -48.89
C LEU A 241 -14.10 -12.64 -49.71
N SER A 242 -12.83 -12.99 -49.93
CA SER A 242 -12.48 -14.32 -50.45
C SER A 242 -12.76 -15.39 -49.40
N ARG A 243 -12.73 -16.66 -49.81
CA ARG A 243 -12.85 -17.78 -48.87
C ARG A 243 -11.72 -17.75 -47.83
N ASP A 244 -10.50 -17.42 -48.27
CA ASP A 244 -9.32 -17.38 -47.41
C ASP A 244 -9.44 -16.25 -46.36
N ASP A 245 -10.07 -15.12 -46.71
CA ASP A 245 -10.34 -14.04 -45.78
C ASP A 245 -11.37 -14.43 -44.70
N VAL A 246 -12.37 -15.25 -45.07
CA VAL A 246 -13.35 -15.77 -44.12
C VAL A 246 -12.71 -16.75 -43.13
N GLU A 247 -11.83 -17.62 -43.62
CA GLU A 247 -11.07 -18.56 -42.78
C GLU A 247 -10.12 -17.78 -41.83
N LEU A 248 -9.35 -16.82 -42.34
CA LEU A 248 -8.48 -15.97 -41.53
C LEU A 248 -9.25 -15.17 -40.48
N ARG A 249 -10.39 -14.59 -40.85
CA ARG A 249 -11.27 -13.86 -39.92
C ARG A 249 -11.75 -14.75 -38.77
N ALA A 250 -12.08 -16.01 -39.06
CA ALA A 250 -12.48 -16.97 -38.04
C ALA A 250 -11.31 -17.27 -37.08
N THR A 251 -10.11 -17.51 -37.59
CA THR A 251 -8.90 -17.70 -36.78
C THR A 251 -8.61 -16.50 -35.88
N LEU A 252 -8.66 -15.28 -36.42
CA LEU A 252 -8.43 -14.04 -35.66
C LEU A 252 -9.48 -13.82 -34.57
N THR A 253 -10.75 -14.15 -34.87
CA THR A 253 -11.83 -14.10 -33.87
C THR A 253 -11.56 -15.07 -32.72
N ASP A 254 -11.06 -16.26 -33.03
CA ASP A 254 -10.74 -17.27 -32.04
C ASP A 254 -9.55 -16.87 -31.17
N ILE A 255 -8.51 -16.26 -31.76
CA ILE A 255 -7.36 -15.71 -31.04
C ILE A 255 -7.81 -14.61 -30.06
N SER A 256 -8.59 -13.62 -30.51
CA SER A 256 -9.10 -12.54 -29.64
C SER A 256 -9.98 -13.11 -28.52
N ARG A 257 -10.85 -14.08 -28.83
CA ARG A 257 -11.69 -14.76 -27.83
C ARG A 257 -10.85 -15.45 -26.75
N VAL A 258 -9.83 -16.20 -27.12
CA VAL A 258 -8.96 -16.90 -26.17
C VAL A 258 -8.12 -15.91 -25.36
N ALA A 259 -7.62 -14.84 -25.99
CA ALA A 259 -6.91 -13.77 -25.27
C ALA A 259 -7.81 -13.12 -24.19
N ASP A 260 -9.04 -12.75 -24.53
CA ASP A 260 -10.00 -12.19 -23.57
C ASP A 260 -10.35 -13.18 -22.46
N HIS A 261 -10.52 -14.47 -22.79
CA HIS A 261 -10.77 -15.51 -21.81
C HIS A 261 -9.59 -15.66 -20.84
N TYR A 262 -8.37 -15.76 -21.38
CA TYR A 262 -7.14 -15.88 -20.61
C TYR A 262 -6.94 -14.67 -19.68
N LEU A 263 -7.07 -13.45 -20.19
CA LEU A 263 -6.95 -12.23 -19.39
C LEU A 263 -8.02 -12.17 -18.29
N THR A 264 -9.25 -12.62 -18.60
CA THR A 264 -10.34 -12.70 -17.62
C THR A 264 -10.03 -13.73 -16.53
N TRP A 265 -9.52 -14.92 -16.90
CA TRP A 265 -9.11 -15.96 -15.96
C TRP A 265 -7.96 -15.49 -15.07
N VAL A 266 -6.92 -14.86 -15.64
CA VAL A 266 -5.80 -14.28 -14.87
C VAL A 266 -6.33 -13.29 -13.84
N ALA A 267 -7.22 -12.37 -14.26
CA ALA A 267 -7.72 -11.31 -13.38
C ALA A 267 -8.72 -11.80 -12.32
N LYS A 268 -9.61 -12.73 -12.65
CA LYS A 268 -10.73 -13.13 -11.78
C LYS A 268 -10.51 -14.42 -11.00
N THR A 269 -9.59 -15.26 -11.45
CA THR A 269 -9.32 -16.57 -10.83
C THR A 269 -7.91 -16.61 -10.27
N PHE A 270 -6.90 -16.44 -11.12
CA PHE A 270 -5.51 -16.70 -10.73
C PHE A 270 -4.91 -15.62 -9.82
N VAL A 271 -5.00 -14.33 -10.18
CA VAL A 271 -4.46 -13.23 -9.35
C VAL A 271 -5.08 -13.20 -7.94
N PRO A 272 -6.39 -13.44 -7.74
CA PRO A 272 -6.98 -13.57 -6.40
C PRO A 272 -6.39 -14.68 -5.52
N GLU A 273 -5.84 -15.75 -6.10
CA GLU A 273 -5.19 -16.85 -5.36
C GLU A 273 -3.77 -16.51 -4.89
N LEU A 274 -3.13 -15.51 -5.49
CA LEU A 274 -1.81 -15.06 -5.09
C LEU A 274 -1.83 -14.40 -3.71
N THR A 275 -0.71 -14.51 -2.99
CA THR A 275 -0.56 -13.87 -1.69
C THR A 275 -0.62 -12.34 -1.81
N PRO A 276 -0.95 -11.61 -0.72
CA PRO A 276 -0.94 -10.14 -0.74
C PRO A 276 0.38 -9.53 -1.21
N LEU A 277 1.52 -10.16 -0.90
CA LEU A 277 2.83 -9.71 -1.38
C LEU A 277 2.98 -9.85 -2.90
N GLU A 278 2.62 -11.02 -3.45
CA GLU A 278 2.67 -11.28 -4.89
C GLU A 278 1.71 -10.36 -5.66
N ARG A 279 0.50 -10.14 -5.14
CA ARG A 279 -0.46 -9.17 -5.73
C ARG A 279 0.08 -7.75 -5.70
N ALA A 280 0.70 -7.34 -4.59
CA ALA A 280 1.30 -6.01 -4.49
C ALA A 280 2.50 -5.84 -5.45
N LEU A 281 3.28 -6.89 -5.69
CA LEU A 281 4.34 -6.89 -6.70
C LEU A 281 3.77 -6.81 -8.13
N LEU A 282 2.70 -7.56 -8.43
CA LEU A 282 2.05 -7.50 -9.74
C LEU A 282 1.33 -6.17 -10.02
N ASP A 283 0.76 -5.50 -9.00
CA ASP A 283 0.14 -4.17 -9.14
C ASP A 283 1.18 -3.08 -9.49
N LEU A 284 2.44 -3.25 -9.08
CA LEU A 284 3.52 -2.33 -9.44
C LEU A 284 3.97 -2.46 -10.89
N GLY A 285 3.69 -3.59 -11.54
CA GLY A 285 3.95 -3.78 -12.97
C GLY A 285 2.97 -3.01 -13.88
N GLY A 286 2.17 -2.07 -13.37
CA GLY A 286 1.31 -1.20 -14.18
C GLY A 286 2.07 0.04 -14.68
N ALA A 287 1.73 0.56 -15.87
CA ALA A 287 2.36 1.79 -16.41
C ALA A 287 2.18 2.99 -15.45
N ASP A 288 0.98 3.16 -14.89
CA ASP A 288 0.69 4.20 -13.90
C ASP A 288 1.50 4.04 -12.59
N ALA A 289 1.83 2.80 -12.22
CA ALA A 289 2.56 2.50 -10.98
C ALA A 289 4.07 2.76 -11.14
N GLN A 290 4.66 2.40 -12.29
CA GLN A 290 6.03 2.78 -12.61
C GLN A 290 6.16 4.31 -12.69
N ARG A 291 5.21 4.95 -13.37
CA ARG A 291 5.15 6.41 -13.48
C ARG A 291 5.08 7.08 -12.12
N ALA A 292 4.27 6.52 -11.22
CA ALA A 292 4.20 6.95 -9.84
C ALA A 292 5.54 6.80 -9.10
N ASP A 293 6.20 5.64 -9.24
CA ASP A 293 7.47 5.38 -8.57
C ASP A 293 8.59 6.29 -9.11
N ASP A 294 8.62 6.62 -10.40
CA ASP A 294 9.57 7.59 -10.98
C ASP A 294 9.42 8.98 -10.33
N TYR A 295 8.19 9.46 -10.17
CA TYR A 295 7.90 10.72 -9.48
C TYR A 295 8.27 10.65 -8.00
N LEU A 296 7.97 9.55 -7.31
CA LEU A 296 8.36 9.36 -5.91
C LEU A 296 9.88 9.32 -5.73
N GLN A 297 10.62 8.73 -6.67
CA GLN A 297 12.08 8.75 -6.67
C GLN A 297 12.63 10.17 -6.89
N ALA A 298 12.08 10.92 -7.84
CA ALA A 298 12.46 12.31 -8.08
C ALA A 298 12.18 13.19 -6.84
N TYR A 299 11.00 13.03 -6.24
CA TYR A 299 10.62 13.66 -4.98
C TYR A 299 11.58 13.30 -3.84
N ALA A 300 11.89 12.02 -3.65
CA ALA A 300 12.78 11.57 -2.58
C ALA A 300 14.21 12.14 -2.71
N ARG A 301 14.71 12.35 -3.94
CA ARG A 301 16.02 12.97 -4.17
C ARG A 301 16.09 14.43 -3.71
N VAL A 302 14.96 15.14 -3.78
CA VAL A 302 14.87 16.57 -3.45
C VAL A 302 14.49 16.79 -1.99
N CYS A 303 13.43 16.13 -1.54
CA CYS A 303 12.80 16.41 -0.24
C CYS A 303 13.20 15.42 0.86
N CYS A 304 13.65 14.21 0.53
CA CYS A 304 13.99 13.17 1.50
C CYS A 304 15.50 12.99 1.71
N VAL A 305 16.30 14.04 1.48
CA VAL A 305 17.73 14.02 1.85
C VAL A 305 17.81 13.86 3.36
N PRO A 306 18.47 12.82 3.89
CA PRO A 306 18.51 12.58 5.33
C PRO A 306 19.22 13.76 6.02
N GLU A 307 18.45 14.61 6.68
CA GLU A 307 19.02 15.59 7.60
C GLU A 307 19.66 14.84 8.76
N ALA A 308 20.93 15.11 9.02
CA ALA A 308 21.62 14.58 10.18
C ALA A 308 20.88 15.03 11.46
N GLY A 309 20.23 14.08 12.15
CA GLY A 309 19.48 14.35 13.37
C GLY A 309 17.99 14.58 13.19
N ALA A 310 17.39 14.18 12.06
CA ALA A 310 15.93 14.06 11.96
C ALA A 310 15.42 13.21 13.14
N PRO A 311 14.51 13.75 13.98
CA PRO A 311 14.18 13.12 15.26
C PRO A 311 13.44 11.81 15.04
N ASP A 312 13.77 10.83 15.89
CA ASP A 312 13.06 9.57 15.97
C ASP A 312 11.56 9.84 16.13
N THR A 313 10.76 9.23 15.24
CA THR A 313 9.30 9.23 15.38
C THR A 313 8.96 8.77 16.80
N PRO A 314 8.32 9.56 17.66
CA PRO A 314 8.21 9.12 19.04
C PRO A 314 7.40 7.81 19.15
N LEU A 315 7.94 6.81 19.85
CA LEU A 315 7.27 5.53 20.10
C LEU A 315 6.22 5.80 21.18
N PHE A 316 4.94 5.75 20.84
CA PHE A 316 3.87 5.95 21.83
C PHE A 316 3.08 4.65 21.99
N GLY A 317 3.35 3.91 23.07
CA GLY A 317 2.44 2.88 23.56
C GLY A 317 1.37 3.52 24.44
N GLU A 318 0.09 3.14 24.29
CA GLU A 318 -0.99 3.68 25.13
C GLU A 318 -0.84 3.28 26.61
N GLU A 319 -0.24 2.13 26.92
CA GLU A 319 0.00 1.69 28.31
C GLU A 319 0.87 2.69 29.12
N GLU A 320 1.74 3.49 28.48
CA GLU A 320 2.55 4.51 29.16
C GLU A 320 1.75 5.78 29.53
N PHE A 321 0.59 6.00 28.89
CA PHE A 321 -0.19 7.25 29.01
C PHE A 321 -1.65 7.06 29.41
N ALA A 322 -2.17 5.82 29.41
CA ALA A 322 -3.58 5.50 29.62
C ALA A 322 -4.11 5.89 31.02
N GLY A 323 -3.23 5.97 32.01
CA GLY A 323 -3.57 6.41 33.37
C GLY A 323 -3.36 7.92 33.64
N LEU A 324 -2.80 8.65 32.69
CA LEU A 324 -2.30 10.01 32.91
C LEU A 324 -3.23 11.04 32.25
N LYS A 325 -3.75 11.96 33.06
CA LYS A 325 -4.41 13.19 32.56
C LYS A 325 -3.43 13.94 31.66
N ALA A 326 -3.92 14.83 30.79
CA ALA A 326 -3.08 15.56 29.84
C ALA A 326 -1.87 16.29 30.49
N HIS A 327 -1.97 16.69 31.76
CA HIS A 327 -0.88 17.32 32.54
C HIS A 327 0.05 16.32 33.26
N GLU A 328 -0.33 15.04 33.32
CA GLU A 328 0.41 13.96 33.97
C GLU A 328 1.22 13.14 32.94
N ARG A 329 0.95 13.30 31.64
CA ARG A 329 1.67 12.62 30.55
C ARG A 329 3.13 13.12 30.48
N PRO A 330 4.12 12.22 30.25
CA PRO A 330 5.49 12.61 29.93
C PRO A 330 5.54 13.74 28.90
N ASP A 331 6.42 14.71 29.16
CA ASP A 331 6.59 15.93 28.36
C ASP A 331 7.32 15.61 27.04
N LEU A 332 6.68 14.82 26.17
CA LEU A 332 7.18 14.50 24.84
C LEU A 332 6.82 15.65 23.91
N SER A 333 7.75 16.61 23.82
CA SER A 333 7.69 17.71 22.88
C SER A 333 7.50 17.16 21.46
N ALA A 334 6.53 17.72 20.75
CA ALA A 334 6.38 17.46 19.33
C ALA A 334 7.68 17.90 18.63
N PRO A 335 8.23 17.08 17.73
CA PRO A 335 9.32 17.50 16.85
C PRO A 335 9.09 18.89 16.28
N ARG A 336 10.17 19.65 16.10
CA ARG A 336 10.09 21.05 15.64
C ARG A 336 9.27 21.20 14.36
N TRP A 337 9.43 20.25 13.42
CA TRP A 337 8.60 20.21 12.22
C TRP A 337 7.12 20.13 12.63
N MET A 338 6.64 19.08 13.32
CA MET A 338 5.25 18.94 13.81
C MET A 338 4.69 20.21 14.48
N ALA A 339 5.49 20.83 15.36
CA ALA A 339 5.12 22.03 16.10
C ALA A 339 4.91 23.26 15.20
N GLN A 340 5.70 23.42 14.13
CA GLN A 340 5.56 24.54 13.19
C GLN A 340 4.22 24.49 12.43
N GLY A 341 3.65 23.30 12.21
CA GLY A 341 2.49 23.12 11.32
C GLY A 341 1.22 23.19 12.10
N ALA A 342 1.22 22.57 13.27
CA ALA A 342 0.21 22.82 14.28
C ALA A 342 0.03 24.33 14.53
N SER A 343 1.13 25.10 14.54
CA SER A 343 1.09 26.56 14.68
C SER A 343 0.46 27.28 13.48
N ARG A 344 0.60 26.75 12.25
CA ARG A 344 -0.04 27.27 11.03
C ARG A 344 -1.54 26.92 10.93
N ILE A 345 -2.00 25.89 11.64
CA ILE A 345 -3.36 25.32 11.52
C ILE A 345 -4.30 25.78 12.66
N ARG A 346 -3.83 26.60 13.61
CA ARG A 346 -4.64 27.05 14.77
C ARG A 346 -5.96 27.70 14.29
N GLY A 347 -7.08 26.99 14.49
CA GLY A 347 -8.44 27.42 14.13
C GLY A 347 -9.09 26.72 12.92
N SER A 348 -8.40 25.76 12.28
CA SER A 348 -8.87 25.06 11.09
C SER A 348 -9.33 23.62 11.40
N GLN A 349 -10.53 23.23 10.93
CA GLN A 349 -10.99 21.82 10.92
C GLN A 349 -10.32 20.98 9.82
N ARG A 350 -9.47 21.59 9.00
CA ARG A 350 -8.68 20.91 7.96
C ARG A 350 -7.40 20.40 8.60
N GLY A 351 -7.11 19.12 8.45
CA GLY A 351 -5.76 18.64 8.71
C GLY A 351 -4.89 18.89 7.48
N LEU A 352 -3.60 19.14 7.68
CA LEU A 352 -2.61 19.13 6.59
C LEU A 352 -1.79 17.85 6.69
N ALA A 353 -1.43 17.31 5.52
CA ALA A 353 -0.38 16.31 5.42
C ALA A 353 0.98 17.02 5.40
N TRP A 354 1.98 16.38 5.99
CA TRP A 354 3.34 16.86 5.96
C TRP A 354 4.35 15.80 5.56
N ASP A 355 5.47 16.30 5.04
CA ASP A 355 6.61 15.54 4.55
C ASP A 355 7.40 14.95 5.73
N VAL A 356 7.66 13.63 5.71
CA VAL A 356 9.00 13.02 5.66
C VAL A 356 8.87 11.49 5.60
N GLY A 357 9.53 10.90 4.59
CA GLY A 357 10.22 9.61 4.69
C GLY A 357 9.31 8.39 4.76
N SER A 358 8.78 7.97 3.62
CA SER A 358 8.09 6.70 3.37
C SER A 358 6.74 6.48 4.08
N GLN A 359 6.39 7.24 5.11
CA GLN A 359 5.08 7.21 5.75
C GLN A 359 4.38 8.55 5.47
N PRO A 360 3.12 8.58 5.04
CA PRO A 360 2.35 9.81 5.05
C PRO A 360 1.96 10.15 6.50
N TRP A 361 2.00 11.43 6.87
CA TRP A 361 1.68 11.90 8.22
C TRP A 361 0.67 13.04 8.12
N TRP A 362 -0.35 13.00 8.97
CA TRP A 362 -1.38 14.03 9.07
C TRP A 362 -1.37 14.58 10.49
N ILE A 363 -1.51 15.89 10.63
CA ILE A 363 -1.53 16.53 11.95
C ILE A 363 -2.91 17.10 12.24
N HIS A 364 -3.43 16.77 13.43
CA HIS A 364 -4.64 17.37 13.97
C HIS A 364 -4.36 18.05 15.33
N PRO A 365 -4.46 19.39 15.43
CA PRO A 365 -4.29 20.10 16.69
C PRO A 365 -5.53 19.95 17.59
N VAL A 366 -5.32 19.53 18.82
CA VAL A 366 -6.35 19.31 19.85
C VAL A 366 -6.15 20.32 20.98
N GLU A 367 -7.12 21.22 21.17
CA GLU A 367 -7.20 22.04 22.38
C GLU A 367 -7.65 21.20 23.58
N ALA A 368 -7.20 21.55 24.79
CA ALA A 368 -7.46 20.75 25.98
C ALA A 368 -8.95 20.79 26.39
N GLY A 369 -9.61 19.62 26.48
CA GLY A 369 -10.86 19.42 27.25
C GLY A 369 -12.08 18.86 26.51
N LEU A 370 -12.32 19.21 25.23
CA LEU A 370 -13.48 18.72 24.46
C LEU A 370 -13.08 17.90 23.20
N PRO A 371 -12.06 18.30 22.40
CA PRO A 371 -11.55 17.51 21.28
C PRO A 371 -10.56 16.39 21.67
N SER A 372 -10.07 16.36 22.92
CA SER A 372 -9.21 15.26 23.41
C SER A 372 -9.95 13.93 23.51
N ALA A 373 -11.28 13.96 23.73
CA ALA A 373 -12.12 12.78 23.68
C ALA A 373 -12.23 12.21 22.25
N ALA A 374 -12.20 13.08 21.22
CA ALA A 374 -12.21 12.64 19.84
C ALA A 374 -10.95 11.82 19.49
N ALA A 375 -9.77 12.32 19.86
CA ALA A 375 -8.50 11.60 19.66
C ALA A 375 -8.48 10.22 20.35
N LEU A 376 -9.20 10.06 21.46
CA LEU A 376 -9.38 8.76 22.12
C LEU A 376 -10.32 7.84 21.32
N ARG A 377 -11.49 8.35 20.89
CA ARG A 377 -12.47 7.61 20.09
C ARG A 377 -11.90 7.07 18.78
N PHE A 378 -11.09 7.87 18.07
CA PHE A 378 -10.41 7.42 16.84
C PHE A 378 -9.59 6.14 17.01
N LYS A 379 -9.16 5.82 18.24
CA LYS A 379 -8.44 4.58 18.54
C LYS A 379 -9.37 3.47 19.03
N GLU A 380 -10.22 3.74 20.02
CA GLU A 380 -11.07 2.73 20.65
C GLU A 380 -12.06 2.10 19.69
N ASP A 381 -12.59 2.89 18.74
CA ASP A 381 -13.67 2.43 17.89
C ASP A 381 -13.18 1.48 16.79
N GLY A 382 -11.89 1.48 16.43
CA GLY A 382 -11.28 0.61 15.40
C GLY A 382 -11.92 0.69 14.00
N ALA A 383 -13.00 1.46 13.85
CA ALA A 383 -13.90 1.52 12.72
C ALA A 383 -13.64 2.74 11.84
N VAL A 384 -12.66 3.57 12.20
CA VAL A 384 -12.28 4.77 11.44
C VAL A 384 -11.86 4.38 10.02
N ARG A 385 -12.36 5.13 9.04
CA ARG A 385 -12.05 4.93 7.63
C ARG A 385 -11.58 6.22 6.99
N MET A 386 -10.73 6.07 5.99
CA MET A 386 -10.50 7.10 4.99
C MET A 386 -11.45 6.89 3.82
N GLY A 387 -12.12 7.96 3.40
CA GLY A 387 -13.02 7.99 2.25
C GLY A 387 -12.88 9.31 1.50
N CYS A 388 -13.61 9.47 0.41
CA CYS A 388 -13.71 10.73 -0.33
C CYS A 388 -15.17 10.94 -0.76
N ARG A 389 -15.49 12.13 -1.25
CA ARG A 389 -16.84 12.43 -1.77
C ARG A 389 -17.15 11.65 -3.04
N SER A 390 -16.18 11.59 -3.95
CA SER A 390 -16.18 10.75 -5.14
C SER A 390 -14.75 10.36 -5.47
N LEU A 391 -14.57 9.28 -6.24
CA LEU A 391 -13.24 8.88 -6.71
C LEU A 391 -12.62 9.92 -7.68
N ASP A 392 -13.44 10.79 -8.28
CA ASP A 392 -12.96 11.91 -9.11
C ASP A 392 -12.35 13.04 -8.25
N GLU A 393 -12.81 13.18 -6.99
CA GLU A 393 -12.31 14.14 -6.00
C GLU A 393 -11.31 13.49 -5.01
N ALA A 394 -10.46 12.58 -5.49
CA ALA A 394 -9.52 11.83 -4.63
C ALA A 394 -8.50 12.70 -3.85
N HIS A 395 -8.33 13.97 -4.23
CA HIS A 395 -7.50 14.97 -3.55
C HIS A 395 -8.20 15.63 -2.35
N ASP A 396 -9.51 15.44 -2.19
CA ASP A 396 -10.33 15.94 -1.07
C ASP A 396 -10.93 14.78 -0.28
N PHE A 397 -10.14 14.21 0.63
CA PHE A 397 -10.53 13.03 1.38
C PHE A 397 -10.87 13.34 2.84
N LEU A 398 -11.70 12.48 3.38
CA LEU A 398 -12.29 12.54 4.70
C LEU A 398 -11.75 11.38 5.54
N VAL A 399 -11.41 11.66 6.78
CA VAL A 399 -11.08 10.65 7.79
C VAL A 399 -12.06 10.77 8.93
N GLY A 400 -12.81 9.72 9.19
CA GLY A 400 -13.87 9.74 10.20
C GLY A 400 -14.53 8.39 10.37
N PHE A 401 -15.66 8.41 11.06
CA PHE A 401 -16.46 7.21 11.33
C PHE A 401 -17.25 6.75 10.09
N PRO A 402 -17.58 5.46 9.99
CA PRO A 402 -18.37 4.95 8.88
C PRO A 402 -19.82 5.41 8.98
N ALA A 403 -20.54 5.30 7.86
CA ALA A 403 -21.96 5.62 7.77
C ALA A 403 -22.79 4.91 8.85
N GLY A 404 -23.63 5.67 9.57
CA GLY A 404 -24.49 5.17 10.63
C GLY A 404 -23.85 5.12 12.01
N HIS A 405 -22.59 5.53 12.17
CA HIS A 405 -21.98 5.70 13.48
C HIS A 405 -22.60 6.92 14.21
N PRO A 406 -22.89 6.84 15.52
CA PRO A 406 -23.48 7.95 16.27
C PRO A 406 -22.67 9.25 16.20
N ASP A 407 -21.35 9.14 16.01
CA ASP A 407 -20.43 10.28 15.89
C ASP A 407 -19.98 10.58 14.45
N GLU A 408 -20.58 9.94 13.43
CA GLU A 408 -20.23 10.17 12.00
C GLU A 408 -20.29 11.65 11.62
N ARG A 409 -21.28 12.39 12.13
CA ARG A 409 -21.46 13.80 11.77
C ARG A 409 -20.58 14.75 12.59
N THR A 410 -20.11 14.32 13.75
CA THR A 410 -19.42 15.19 14.71
C THR A 410 -17.90 15.10 14.60
N LEU A 411 -17.36 14.01 14.03
CA LEU A 411 -15.93 13.70 14.05
C LEU A 411 -15.42 13.24 12.67
N VAL A 412 -15.39 14.16 11.71
CA VAL A 412 -14.78 13.97 10.38
C VAL A 412 -13.72 15.04 10.15
N MET A 413 -12.50 14.60 9.86
CA MET A 413 -11.41 15.46 9.42
C MET A 413 -11.35 15.48 7.90
N ARG A 414 -11.32 16.68 7.31
CA ARG A 414 -11.18 16.87 5.86
C ARG A 414 -9.75 17.27 5.52
N PHE A 415 -9.19 16.62 4.51
CA PHE A 415 -7.84 16.86 4.00
C PHE A 415 -7.95 17.17 2.52
N GLN A 416 -7.45 18.32 2.12
CA GLN A 416 -7.53 18.81 0.76
C GLN A 416 -6.12 19.09 0.23
N TYR A 417 -5.78 18.48 -0.90
CA TYR A 417 -4.57 18.74 -1.67
C TYR A 417 -4.89 19.69 -2.82
N ALA A 418 -3.99 20.62 -3.11
CA ALA A 418 -4.13 21.51 -4.25
C ALA A 418 -3.65 20.80 -5.53
N ASP A 419 -4.53 20.71 -6.53
CA ASP A 419 -4.26 20.03 -7.80
C ASP A 419 -3.13 20.68 -8.63
N ASP A 420 -2.81 21.95 -8.35
CA ASP A 420 -1.77 22.72 -9.01
C ASP A 420 -0.44 22.77 -8.21
N GLU A 421 -0.38 22.14 -7.04
CA GLU A 421 0.80 22.12 -6.18
C GLU A 421 1.57 20.79 -6.35
N PRO A 422 2.83 20.81 -6.84
CA PRO A 422 3.60 19.60 -7.12
C PRO A 422 3.89 18.80 -5.83
N LEU A 423 4.16 19.50 -4.73
CA LEU A 423 4.39 18.89 -3.43
C LEU A 423 3.14 18.16 -2.91
N ALA A 424 1.97 18.78 -3.08
CA ALA A 424 0.69 18.20 -2.72
C ALA A 424 0.42 16.89 -3.50
N MET A 425 0.69 16.87 -4.80
CA MET A 425 0.54 15.66 -5.61
C MET A 425 1.57 14.57 -5.25
N CYS A 426 2.81 14.93 -4.90
CA CYS A 426 3.80 13.97 -4.40
C CYS A 426 3.37 13.31 -3.08
N HIS A 427 2.79 14.09 -2.16
CA HIS A 427 2.23 13.56 -0.92
C HIS A 427 1.01 12.65 -1.17
N LEU A 428 0.12 13.02 -2.08
CA LEU A 428 -1.03 12.19 -2.48
C LEU A 428 -0.55 10.86 -3.11
N LEU A 429 0.52 10.91 -3.88
CA LEU A 429 1.17 9.74 -4.46
C LEU A 429 1.81 8.85 -3.39
N ALA A 430 2.55 9.43 -2.45
CA ALA A 430 3.14 8.71 -1.32
C ALA A 430 2.06 8.06 -0.44
N LEU A 431 0.94 8.74 -0.24
CA LEU A 431 -0.24 8.21 0.43
C LEU A 431 -0.82 6.99 -0.29
N SER A 432 -1.04 7.11 -1.60
CA SER A 432 -1.56 6.02 -2.42
C SER A 432 -0.65 4.78 -2.35
N ARG A 433 0.67 5.01 -2.29
CA ARG A 433 1.69 3.96 -2.21
C ARG A 433 1.73 3.29 -0.85
N ALA A 434 1.77 4.08 0.23
CA ALA A 434 1.81 3.59 1.60
C ALA A 434 0.52 2.85 2.01
N GLY A 435 -0.63 3.27 1.48
CA GLY A 435 -1.91 2.62 1.72
C GLY A 435 -2.46 2.77 3.14
N ARG A 436 -1.78 3.55 3.99
CA ARG A 436 -2.18 3.83 5.35
C ARG A 436 -1.90 5.26 5.70
N ALA A 437 -2.65 5.73 6.70
CA ALA A 437 -2.65 7.10 7.12
C ALA A 437 -2.40 7.33 8.61
N ARG A 438 -1.24 7.88 8.96
CA ARG A 438 -0.86 8.21 10.33
C ARG A 438 -1.35 9.59 10.78
N LEU A 439 -2.48 9.60 11.48
CA LEU A 439 -2.97 10.78 12.19
C LEU A 439 -2.16 11.00 13.47
N VAL A 440 -1.59 12.19 13.63
CA VAL A 440 -0.89 12.63 14.83
C VAL A 440 -1.71 13.71 15.52
N PHE A 441 -2.15 13.42 16.73
CA PHE A 441 -2.88 14.36 17.56
C PHE A 441 -1.90 15.13 18.42
N LEU A 442 -1.92 16.46 18.33
CA LEU A 442 -1.04 17.33 19.10
C LEU A 442 -1.84 18.14 20.10
N THR A 443 -1.26 18.48 21.25
CA THR A 443 -1.87 19.39 22.22
C THR A 443 -0.93 20.54 22.56
N PRO A 444 -1.43 21.76 22.79
CA PRO A 444 -0.60 22.87 23.25
C PRO A 444 0.05 22.54 24.60
N ALA A 445 1.35 22.79 24.71
CA ALA A 445 2.11 22.66 25.94
C ALA A 445 2.09 23.97 26.75
N HIS A 446 2.38 23.88 28.05
CA HIS A 446 2.39 25.05 28.95
C HIS A 446 3.52 26.04 28.64
N ASP A 447 4.58 25.59 27.97
CA ASP A 447 5.71 26.41 27.51
C ASP A 447 5.43 27.12 26.17
N GLY A 448 4.22 26.97 25.62
CA GLY A 448 3.83 27.50 24.31
C GLY A 448 4.24 26.61 23.12
N GLY A 449 4.87 25.47 23.38
CA GLY A 449 5.17 24.45 22.38
C GLY A 449 3.99 23.54 22.07
N TRP A 450 4.26 22.49 21.30
CA TRP A 450 3.30 21.41 21.03
C TRP A 450 3.82 20.12 21.63
N ARG A 451 2.90 19.27 22.10
CA ARG A 451 3.17 17.91 22.57
C ARG A 451 2.40 16.93 21.71
N VAL A 452 2.97 15.76 21.50
CA VAL A 452 2.20 14.69 20.87
C VAL A 452 1.32 14.03 21.91
N LEU A 453 0.01 14.03 21.62
CA LEU A 453 -1.00 13.41 22.46
C LEU A 453 -1.14 11.93 22.14
N ARG A 454 -1.16 11.57 20.85
CA ARG A 454 -1.37 10.22 20.32
C ARG A 454 -1.07 10.14 18.82
N MET A 455 -0.80 8.94 18.32
CA MET A 455 -0.80 8.62 16.90
C MET A 455 -1.79 7.48 16.59
N VAL A 456 -2.50 7.57 15.46
CA VAL A 456 -3.47 6.57 14.99
C VAL A 456 -3.19 6.28 13.52
N SER A 457 -3.18 5.01 13.11
CA SER A 457 -2.98 4.60 11.72
C SER A 457 -4.32 4.16 11.10
N VAL A 458 -4.75 4.84 10.05
CA VAL A 458 -6.02 4.63 9.35
C VAL A 458 -5.76 4.02 7.97
N PRO A 459 -6.31 2.85 7.62
CA PRO A 459 -6.09 2.26 6.30
C PRO A 459 -6.78 3.08 5.19
N VAL A 460 -6.15 3.13 4.02
CA VAL A 460 -6.73 3.71 2.79
C VAL A 460 -7.24 2.57 1.91
N GLN A 461 -8.52 2.63 1.54
CA GLN A 461 -9.18 1.63 0.69
C GLN A 461 -8.49 1.50 -0.67
N GLY A 462 -8.44 0.28 -1.22
CA GLY A 462 -7.73 -0.01 -2.48
C GLY A 462 -8.17 0.84 -3.67
N GLU A 463 -9.48 1.03 -3.85
CA GLU A 463 -10.03 1.85 -4.93
C GLU A 463 -9.65 3.33 -4.78
N LEU A 464 -9.68 3.84 -3.55
CA LEU A 464 -9.27 5.21 -3.25
C LEU A 464 -7.77 5.38 -3.50
N ARG A 465 -6.93 4.42 -3.11
CA ARG A 465 -5.49 4.43 -3.43
C ARG A 465 -5.26 4.51 -4.94
N ALA A 466 -5.96 3.67 -5.71
CA ALA A 466 -5.84 3.68 -7.17
C ALA A 466 -6.29 5.01 -7.79
N ALA A 467 -7.38 5.61 -7.28
CA ALA A 467 -7.87 6.91 -7.72
C ALA A 467 -6.88 8.05 -7.37
N MET A 468 -6.35 8.06 -6.14
CA MET A 468 -5.31 8.99 -5.70
C MET A 468 -4.06 8.91 -6.57
N ARG A 469 -3.59 7.68 -6.87
CA ARG A 469 -2.43 7.43 -7.74
C ARG A 469 -2.68 8.00 -9.14
N ARG A 470 -3.79 7.64 -9.79
CA ARG A 470 -4.14 8.12 -11.13
C ARG A 470 -4.24 9.64 -11.18
N LYS A 471 -4.91 10.25 -10.19
CA LYS A 471 -5.06 11.71 -10.10
C LYS A 471 -3.69 12.39 -9.95
N ALA A 472 -2.87 11.94 -9.01
CA ALA A 472 -1.55 12.52 -8.76
C ALA A 472 -0.64 12.40 -9.99
N VAL A 473 -0.60 11.23 -10.65
CA VAL A 473 0.18 11.03 -11.88
C VAL A 473 -0.30 11.95 -12.99
N ALA A 474 -1.61 12.04 -13.24
CA ALA A 474 -2.16 12.89 -14.29
C ALA A 474 -1.84 14.38 -14.08
N GLU A 475 -1.92 14.88 -12.85
CA GLU A 475 -1.59 16.28 -12.54
C GLU A 475 -0.08 16.53 -12.62
N LEU A 476 0.76 15.62 -12.14
CA LEU A 476 2.22 15.74 -12.25
C LEU A 476 2.68 15.69 -13.71
N ASP A 477 2.08 14.83 -14.53
CA ASP A 477 2.33 14.78 -15.97
C ASP A 477 1.95 16.11 -16.63
N ARG A 478 0.81 16.70 -16.26
CA ARG A 478 0.39 18.02 -16.75
C ARG A 478 1.38 19.13 -16.36
N MET A 479 1.91 19.10 -15.14
CA MET A 479 2.87 20.11 -14.66
C MET A 479 4.25 19.96 -15.31
N THR A 480 4.70 18.74 -15.52
CA THR A 480 6.06 18.43 -15.99
C THR A 480 6.15 18.13 -17.48
N GLY A 481 5.02 18.12 -18.19
CA GLY A 481 4.95 17.74 -19.60
C GLY A 481 5.24 16.25 -19.84
N GLY A 482 5.05 15.39 -18.83
CA GLY A 482 5.35 13.98 -18.92
C GLY A 482 6.83 13.62 -18.70
N ASP A 483 7.64 14.51 -18.11
CA ASP A 483 9.02 14.18 -17.70
C ASP A 483 9.21 14.24 -16.16
N PRO A 484 9.41 13.11 -15.46
CA PRO A 484 9.65 13.10 -14.01
C PRO A 484 10.90 13.89 -13.61
N GLY A 485 11.88 14.05 -14.52
CA GLY A 485 13.05 14.90 -14.30
C GLY A 485 12.70 16.37 -14.10
N GLY A 486 11.58 16.84 -14.67
CA GLY A 486 11.08 18.19 -14.49
C GLY A 486 10.52 18.48 -13.10
N LEU A 487 10.18 17.44 -12.31
CA LEU A 487 9.61 17.61 -10.96
C LEU A 487 10.59 18.29 -10.00
N ALA A 488 11.88 17.98 -10.09
CA ALA A 488 12.86 18.52 -9.15
C ALA A 488 12.93 20.05 -9.21
N ALA A 489 12.91 20.62 -10.42
CA ALA A 489 12.92 22.06 -10.62
C ALA A 489 11.65 22.74 -10.08
N LEU A 490 10.49 22.08 -10.21
CA LEU A 490 9.23 22.58 -9.66
C LEU A 490 9.25 22.61 -8.13
N LEU A 491 9.71 21.51 -7.51
CA LEU A 491 9.82 21.41 -6.05
C LEU A 491 10.84 22.40 -5.47
N GLU A 492 12.01 22.55 -6.10
CA GLU A 492 13.02 23.52 -5.67
C GLU A 492 12.51 24.97 -5.76
N ALA A 493 11.78 25.31 -6.83
CA ALA A 493 11.19 26.64 -6.99
C ALA A 493 10.11 26.91 -5.93
N ASP A 494 9.28 25.92 -5.62
CA ASP A 494 8.23 26.02 -4.61
C ASP A 494 8.81 26.18 -3.19
N MET A 495 9.83 25.39 -2.85
CA MET A 495 10.56 25.51 -1.58
C MET A 495 11.27 26.87 -1.44
N ALA A 496 11.87 27.39 -2.51
CA ALA A 496 12.52 28.70 -2.50
C ALA A 496 11.51 29.84 -2.28
N SER A 497 10.33 29.75 -2.91
CA SER A 497 9.22 30.69 -2.73
C SER A 497 8.72 30.70 -1.27
N ALA A 498 8.55 29.51 -0.68
CA ALA A 498 8.13 29.35 0.72
C ALA A 498 9.17 29.91 1.72
N ALA A 499 10.47 29.83 1.42
CA ALA A 499 11.53 30.38 2.26
C ALA A 499 11.59 31.91 2.28
N THR A 500 11.09 32.57 1.23
CA THR A 500 11.04 34.05 1.13
C THR A 500 9.77 34.68 1.71
N GLY A 501 8.78 33.88 2.11
CA GLY A 501 7.45 34.35 2.53
C GLY A 501 7.32 34.95 3.93
N ASP A 502 8.38 35.00 4.74
CA ASP A 502 8.39 35.68 6.06
C ASP A 502 8.86 37.14 5.93
N ALA A 503 8.19 37.94 5.09
CA ALA A 503 8.20 39.41 5.15
C ALA A 503 7.22 40.01 4.15
N GLU A 504 5.93 40.08 4.50
CA GLU A 504 5.14 41.32 4.41
C GLU A 504 3.73 41.09 4.96
N PRO A 505 3.22 41.95 5.86
CA PRO A 505 1.81 41.96 6.19
C PRO A 505 1.07 42.42 4.94
N ARG A 506 0.30 41.52 4.33
CA ARG A 506 -0.51 41.81 3.15
C ARG A 506 -1.53 42.89 3.53
N GLU A 507 -1.18 44.14 3.24
CA GLU A 507 -2.03 45.31 3.42
C GLU A 507 -3.32 45.14 2.60
N ALA A 508 -4.38 45.69 3.18
CA ALA A 508 -5.77 45.64 2.73
C ALA A 508 -5.94 45.74 1.21
N ALA A 509 -6.31 44.63 0.58
CA ALA A 509 -6.93 44.62 -0.74
C ALA A 509 -8.42 44.28 -0.57
N THR A 510 -9.21 45.34 -0.43
CA THR A 510 -10.63 45.51 -0.82
C THR A 510 -11.58 44.31 -0.65
N GLU A 511 -12.52 44.52 0.29
CA GLU A 511 -13.83 43.87 0.41
C GLU A 511 -14.54 43.76 -0.96
N ASP A 512 -14.38 42.64 -1.69
CA ASP A 512 -15.38 42.18 -2.66
C ASP A 512 -15.21 40.72 -3.17
N SER A 513 -14.55 39.83 -2.42
CA SER A 513 -14.64 38.37 -2.68
C SER A 513 -15.05 37.56 -1.44
N ALA A 514 -15.92 38.15 -0.62
CA ALA A 514 -16.72 37.42 0.35
C ALA A 514 -17.87 36.69 -0.38
N ALA A 515 -17.53 35.70 -1.20
CA ALA A 515 -18.49 34.69 -1.64
C ALA A 515 -18.36 33.48 -0.71
N GLU A 516 -19.12 33.59 0.39
CA GLU A 516 -19.79 32.51 1.12
C GLU A 516 -19.22 31.09 0.99
N THR A 517 -18.57 30.61 2.05
CA THR A 517 -18.72 29.22 2.48
C THR A 517 -18.59 29.14 4.00
N ILE A 518 -19.47 29.87 4.69
CA ILE A 518 -19.99 29.46 5.98
C ILE A 518 -21.51 29.40 5.80
N ASP A 519 -22.02 28.27 5.31
CA ASP A 519 -23.28 27.75 5.84
C ASP A 519 -23.44 26.25 5.55
N GLY A 520 -24.12 25.59 6.48
CA GLY A 520 -23.97 24.17 6.77
C GLY A 520 -24.60 23.18 5.79
N ALA A 521 -23.94 22.03 5.70
CA ALA A 521 -24.61 20.73 5.68
C ALA A 521 -23.67 19.67 6.26
N LEU A 522 -23.93 19.33 7.53
CA LEU A 522 -23.48 18.14 8.26
C LEU A 522 -24.09 16.84 7.64
N PHE A 523 -23.94 16.67 6.32
CA PHE A 523 -24.59 15.70 5.43
C PHE A 523 -26.10 15.87 5.22
N SER A 524 -26.54 15.77 3.95
CA SER A 524 -27.73 15.01 3.57
C SER A 524 -27.59 14.45 2.14
N PRO A 525 -28.04 13.20 1.91
CA PRO A 525 -27.77 12.39 0.72
C PRO A 525 -28.77 12.68 -0.42
N PRO A 526 -28.59 12.10 -1.62
CA PRO A 526 -29.21 10.79 -1.84
C PRO A 526 -28.26 9.76 -2.45
N ASP A 527 -28.48 8.52 -2.05
CA ASP A 527 -28.24 7.29 -2.81
C ASP A 527 -26.83 7.07 -3.41
N THR A 528 -26.05 6.20 -2.77
CA THR A 528 -26.03 4.80 -3.23
C THR A 528 -25.35 3.89 -2.21
N LEU A 529 -26.15 2.92 -1.71
CA LEU A 529 -25.68 1.56 -1.53
C LEU A 529 -25.00 1.12 -2.83
N PHE A 530 -23.72 0.78 -2.80
CA PHE A 530 -23.15 -0.51 -3.19
C PHE A 530 -21.66 -0.52 -2.86
#